data_AF-X0X6H9-F1
#
_entry.id   AF-X0X6H9-F1
#
_cell.length_a   1.000
_cell.length_b   1.000
_cell.length_c   1.000
_cell.angle_alpha   90.00
_cell.angle_beta   90.00
_cell.angle_gamma   90.00
#
_symmetry.space_group_name_H-M   'P 1'
#
loop_
_entity.id
_entity.type
_entity.pdbx_description
1 polymer ?
#
loop_
_entity_poly.entity_id
_entity_poly.type
_entity_poly.pdbx_seq_one_letter_code
_entity_poly.pdbx_strand_id
1 'polypeptide(L)' 'YDLLIQRYQLIAKETVFLDDIFGFLKPAKRLGMHTILVNSKKDLRRELQNLGVNIKYNE' A
#
# COMPACT_ATOMS: atom_id res chain seq x y z
N TYR A 1 -1.66 12.40 -4.18
CA TYR A 1 -2.45 11.21 -4.55
C TYR A 1 -3.95 11.44 -4.43
N ASP A 2 -4.40 12.65 -4.10
CA ASP A 2 -5.82 13.02 -4.00
C ASP A 2 -6.60 12.75 -5.29
N LEU A 3 -6.02 13.08 -6.45
CA LEU A 3 -6.61 12.78 -7.75
C LEU A 3 -6.86 11.28 -7.96
N LEU A 4 -5.97 10.42 -7.46
CA LEU A 4 -6.10 8.96 -7.58
C LEU A 4 -7.24 8.46 -6.68
N ILE A 5 -7.27 8.90 -5.43
CA ILE A 5 -8.36 8.59 -4.48
C ILE A 5 -9.71 8.99 -5.09
N GLN A 6 -9.82 10.23 -5.58
CA GLN A 6 -11.07 10.75 -6.15
C GLN A 6 -11.46 10.03 -7.44
N ARG A 7 -10.53 9.80 -8.36
CA ARG A 7 -10.83 9.15 -9.64
C ARG A 7 -11.33 7.72 -9.48
N TYR A 8 -10.75 6.96 -8.56
CA TYR A 8 -11.08 5.56 -8.33
C TYR A 8 -12.01 5.35 -7.13
N GLN A 9 -12.50 6.42 -6.52
CA GLN A 9 -13.37 6.39 -5.34
C GLN A 9 -12.80 5.50 -4.22
N LEU A 10 -11.49 5.56 -4.01
CA LEU A 10 -10.82 4.75 -2.99
C LEU A 10 -11.11 5.29 -1.59
N ILE A 11 -11.30 4.39 -0.64
CA ILE A 11 -11.28 4.74 0.78
C ILE A 11 -9.82 4.65 1.23
N ALA A 12 -9.21 5.80 1.57
CA ALA A 12 -7.79 5.86 1.89
C ALA A 12 -7.40 4.89 3.01
N LYS A 13 -8.22 4.78 4.07
CA LYS A 13 -8.01 3.86 5.20
C LYS A 13 -8.10 2.38 4.84
N GLU A 14 -8.66 2.04 3.68
CA GLU A 14 -8.76 0.67 3.16
C GLU A 14 -7.77 0.45 1.99
N THR A 15 -6.91 1.42 1.73
CA THR A 15 -5.94 1.40 0.63
C THR A 15 -4.53 1.13 1.16
N VAL A 16 -3.81 0.23 0.48
CA VAL A 16 -2.38 0.00 0.70
C VAL A 16 -1.58 0.57 -0.49
N PHE A 17 -0.67 1.50 -0.21
CA PHE A 17 0.25 2.10 -1.17
C PHE A 17 1.63 1.44 -1.06
N LEU A 18 2.09 0.87 -2.17
CA LEU A 18 3.36 0.16 -2.28
C LEU A 18 4.29 0.95 -3.20
N ASP A 19 5.50 1.27 -2.74
CA ASP A 19 6.51 1.99 -3.53
C ASP A 19 7.91 1.66 -2.99
N ASP A 20 8.92 1.68 -3.83
CA ASP A 20 10.33 1.49 -3.45
C ASP A 20 11.05 2.82 -3.17
N ILE A 21 10.44 3.95 -3.52
CA ILE A 21 10.96 5.30 -3.25
C ILE A 21 10.31 5.85 -1.96
N PHE A 22 11.11 5.93 -0.89
CA PHE A 22 10.65 6.37 0.43
C PHE A 22 9.94 7.75 0.42
N GLY A 23 10.38 8.67 -0.43
CA GLY A 23 9.79 10.01 -0.56
C GLY A 23 8.31 10.02 -0.95
N PHE A 24 7.85 8.98 -1.66
CA PHE A 24 6.47 8.84 -2.15
C PHE A 24 5.52 8.25 -1.10
N LEU A 25 6.04 7.61 -0.05
CA LEU A 25 5.22 7.09 1.04
C LEU A 25 4.68 8.20 1.94
N LYS A 26 5.47 9.26 2.18
CA LYS A 26 5.08 10.33 3.11
C LYS A 26 3.80 11.04 2.66
N PRO A 27 3.61 11.42 1.37
CA PRO A 27 2.34 11.96 0.90
C PRO A 27 1.17 10.97 0.98
N ALA A 28 1.36 9.69 0.64
CA ALA A 28 0.32 8.68 0.74
C ALA A 28 -0.16 8.47 2.19
N LYS A 29 0.78 8.38 3.14
CA LYS A 29 0.47 8.26 4.57
C LYS A 29 -0.29 9.46 5.12
N ARG A 30 0.03 10.69 4.67
CA ARG A 30 -0.71 11.91 5.08
C ARG A 30 -2.18 11.89 4.65
N LEU A 31 -2.50 11.18 3.57
CA LEU A 31 -3.86 11.02 3.08
C LEU A 31 -4.62 9.87 3.77
N GLY A 32 -3.98 9.16 4.70
CA GLY A 32 -4.59 8.08 5.47
C GLY A 32 -4.45 6.68 4.87
N MET A 33 -3.62 6.52 3.84
CA MET A 33 -3.30 5.19 3.28
C MET A 33 -2.36 4.41 4.20
N HIS A 34 -2.49 3.08 4.19
CA HIS A 34 -1.41 2.20 4.63
C HIS A 34 -0.26 2.29 3.61
N THR A 35 0.98 2.28 4.08
CA THR A 35 2.15 2.42 3.19
C THR A 35 3.18 1.36 3.50
N ILE A 36 3.71 0.69 2.47
CA ILE A 36 4.82 -0.25 2.60
C ILE A 36 5.95 0.21 1.67
N LEU A 37 7.13 0.42 2.26
CA LEU A 37 8.37 0.57 1.49
C LEU A 37 8.79 -0.81 1.00
N VAL A 38 8.82 -1.01 -0.32
CA VAL A 38 9.23 -2.27 -0.94
C VAL A 38 10.75 -2.26 -1.16
N ASN A 39 11.41 -3.35 -0.79
CA ASN A 39 12.81 -3.60 -1.15
C ASN A 39 13.08 -5.11 -1.16
N SER A 40 14.21 -5.51 -1.76
CA SER A 40 14.58 -6.93 -1.94
C SER A 40 14.80 -7.71 -0.65
N LYS A 41 14.94 -7.04 0.50
CA LYS A 41 15.15 -7.69 1.81
C LYS A 41 13.85 -7.94 2.58
N LYS A 42 12.71 -7.43 2.10
CA LYS A 42 11.42 -7.52 2.78
C LYS A 42 10.55 -8.62 2.19
N ASP A 43 9.90 -9.37 3.09
CA ASP A 43 8.79 -10.24 2.72
C ASP A 43 7.51 -9.41 2.60
N LEU A 44 7.24 -8.94 1.37
CA LEU A 44 6.04 -8.16 1.08
C LEU A 44 4.75 -8.94 1.35
N ARG A 45 4.75 -10.27 1.21
CA ARG A 45 3.55 -11.07 1.47
C ARG A 45 3.22 -11.03 2.96
N ARG A 46 4.23 -11.18 3.81
CA ARG A 46 4.03 -11.07 5.26
C ARG A 46 3.55 -9.67 5.66
N GLU A 47 4.11 -8.60 5.08
CA GLU A 47 3.66 -7.23 5.33
C GLU A 47 2.19 -7.04 4.93
N LEU A 48 1.77 -7.59 3.78
CA LEU A 48 0.39 -7.55 3.32
C LEU A 48 -0.54 -8.41 4.20
N GLN A 49 -0.10 -9.59 4.63
CA GLN A 49 -0.85 -10.46 5.54
C GLN A 49 -1.10 -9.79 6.90
N ASN A 50 -0.12 -9.03 7.42
CA ASN A 50 -0.29 -8.24 8.65
C ASN A 50 -1.38 -7.16 8.52
N LEU A 51 -1.72 -6.75 7.29
CA LEU A 51 -2.83 -5.84 6.98
C LEU A 51 -4.12 -6.60 6.62
N GLY A 52 -4.15 -7.93 6.77
CA GLY A 52 -5.31 -8.77 6.41
C GLY A 52 -5.41 -9.09 4.91
N VAL A 53 -4.42 -8.72 4.10
CA VAL A 53 -4.40 -8.99 2.66
C VAL A 53 -3.76 -10.35 2.40
N ASN A 54 -4.58 -11.36 2.15
CA ASN A 54 -4.14 -12.73 1.90
C ASN A 54 -3.93 -12.98 0.39
N ILE A 55 -2.67 -13.09 -0.04
CA ILE A 55 -2.34 -13.46 -1.42
C ILE A 55 -2.31 -14.99 -1.53
N LYS A 56 -3.23 -15.54 -2.33
CA LYS A 56 -3.25 -16.95 -2.71
C LYS A 56 -2.72 -17.11 -4.14
N TYR A 57 -2.05 -18.21 -4.41
CA TYR A 57 -1.82 -18.67 -5.77
C TYR A 57 -3.03 -19.47 -6.22
N ASN A 58 -3.46 -19.25 -7.46
CA ASN A 58 -4.26 -20.26 -8.14
C ASN A 58 -3.27 -21.31 -8.63
N GLU A 59 -3.37 -22.52 -8.09
CA GLU A 59 -2.70 -23.72 -8.64
C GLU A 59 -3.28 -24.07 -10.01
#